data_AF-A0A961EKN6-F1
#
_entry.id   AF-A0A961EKN6-F1
#
_cell.length_a   1.000
_cell.length_b   1.000
_cell.length_c   1.000
_cell.angle_alpha   90.00
_cell.angle_beta   90.00
_cell.angle_gamma   90.00
#
_symmetry.space_group_name_H-M   'P 1'
#
loop_
_entity.id
_entity.type
_entity.pdbx_description
1 polymer ?
#
loop_
_entity_poly.entity_id
_entity_poly.type
_entity_poly.pdbx_seq_one_letter_code
_entity_poly.pdbx_strand_id
1 'polypeptide(L)'
;QAIRRALGRAVEAVEVEMPVYEGHLAGLGYDLEAIHAITYLDRAMKRGELDYVSDGVQIALGSPATSFARYALDHATCMTWRES
;
A
#
# COMPACT_ATOMS: atom_id res chain seq x y z
N GLN A 1 -4.13 6.36 8.63
CA GLN A 1 -4.65 7.73 8.89
C GLN A 1 -4.60 8.66 7.66
N ALA A 2 -3.53 8.66 6.86
CA ALA A 2 -3.42 9.49 5.66
C ALA A 2 -4.57 9.27 4.65
N ILE A 3 -4.86 8.01 4.31
CA ILE A 3 -5.95 7.64 3.39
C ILE A 3 -7.31 8.15 3.86
N ARG A 4 -7.66 7.94 5.13
CA ARG A 4 -8.91 8.46 5.74
C ARG A 4 -9.06 9.97 5.55
N ARG A 5 -7.99 10.73 5.79
CA ARG A 5 -7.99 12.19 5.60
C ARG A 5 -8.14 12.56 4.13
N ALA A 6 -7.43 11.87 3.25
CA ALA A 6 -7.44 12.15 1.82
C ALA A 6 -8.82 11.87 1.18
N LEU A 7 -9.48 10.78 1.58
CA LEU A 7 -10.79 10.40 1.04
C LEU A 7 -11.98 11.12 1.71
N GLY A 8 -11.77 11.82 2.82
CA GLY A 8 -12.84 12.48 3.57
C GLY A 8 -13.90 11.53 4.17
N ARG A 9 -13.64 10.21 4.20
CA ARG A 9 -14.54 9.18 4.72
C ARG A 9 -13.82 8.23 5.67
N ALA A 10 -14.59 7.54 6.51
CA ALA A 10 -14.04 6.49 7.37
C ALA A 10 -13.42 5.36 6.54
N VAL A 11 -12.22 4.94 6.95
CA VAL A 11 -11.49 3.79 6.40
C VAL A 11 -10.79 3.13 7.57
N GLU A 12 -11.01 1.83 7.73
CA GLU A 12 -10.41 0.99 8.75
C GLU A 12 -9.47 -0.01 8.10
N ALA A 13 -8.32 -0.23 8.75
CA ALA A 13 -7.44 -1.33 8.40
C ALA A 13 -7.92 -2.55 9.18
N VAL A 14 -8.38 -3.57 8.46
CA VAL A 14 -8.84 -4.83 9.04
C VAL A 14 -7.82 -5.89 8.69
N GLU A 15 -7.31 -6.61 9.70
CA GLU A 15 -6.43 -7.74 9.45
C GLU A 15 -7.24 -8.90 8.89
N VAL A 16 -6.68 -9.56 7.88
CA VAL A 16 -7.26 -10.73 7.23
C VAL A 16 -6.24 -11.87 7.28
N GLU A 17 -6.75 -13.09 7.45
CA GLU A 17 -5.91 -14.28 7.41
C GLU A 17 -5.28 -14.45 6.03
N MET A 18 -3.99 -14.79 6.00
CA MET A 18 -3.22 -14.88 4.74
C MET A 18 -3.87 -15.80 3.70
N PRO A 19 -4.39 -17.00 4.05
CA PRO A 19 -5.06 -17.87 3.07
C PRO A 19 -6.33 -17.24 2.48
N VAL A 20 -7.04 -16.41 3.24
CA VAL A 20 -8.24 -15.69 2.76
C VAL A 20 -7.83 -14.62 1.76
N TYR A 21 -6.74 -13.89 2.04
CA TYR A 21 -6.20 -12.88 1.14
C TYR A 21 -5.67 -13.49 -0.17
N GLU A 22 -4.91 -14.58 -0.09
CA GLU A 22 -4.42 -15.34 -1.26
C GLU A 22 -5.57 -15.84 -2.13
N GLY A 23 -6.61 -16.43 -1.51
CA GLY A 23 -7.80 -16.89 -2.22
C GLY A 23 -8.57 -15.75 -2.89
N HIS A 24 -8.65 -14.57 -2.26
CA HIS A 24 -9.28 -13.40 -2.86
C HIS A 24 -8.52 -12.91 -4.10
N LEU A 25 -7.19 -12.81 -4.03
CA LEU A 25 -6.36 -12.41 -5.18
C LEU A 25 -6.49 -13.41 -6.34
N ALA A 26 -6.50 -14.72 -6.04
CA ALA A 26 -6.74 -15.73 -7.06
C ALA A 26 -8.13 -15.56 -7.72
N GLY A 27 -9.16 -15.24 -6.93
CA GLY A 27 -10.50 -14.94 -7.42
C GLY A 27 -10.59 -13.69 -8.32
N LEU A 28 -9.66 -12.73 -8.15
CA LEU A 28 -9.51 -11.56 -9.03
C LEU A 28 -8.71 -11.86 -10.31
N GLY A 29 -8.20 -13.08 -10.47
CA GLY A 29 -7.47 -13.52 -11.66
C GLY A 29 -5.96 -13.25 -11.65
N TYR A 30 -5.38 -12.92 -10.50
CA TYR A 30 -3.92 -12.84 -10.37
C TYR A 30 -3.29 -14.23 -10.46
N ASP A 31 -2.13 -14.33 -11.12
CA ASP A 31 -1.36 -15.58 -11.17
C ASP A 31 -0.65 -15.87 -9.84
N LEU A 32 -0.18 -17.10 -9.69
CA LEU A 32 0.48 -17.56 -8.47
C LEU A 32 1.78 -16.80 -8.17
N GLU A 33 2.50 -16.33 -9.19
CA GLU A 33 3.77 -15.61 -9.01
C GLU A 33 3.51 -14.21 -8.44
N ALA A 34 2.52 -13.51 -8.97
CA ALA A 34 2.07 -12.20 -8.48
C ALA A 34 1.52 -12.30 -7.05
N ILE A 35 0.70 -13.31 -6.77
CA ILE A 35 0.19 -13.57 -5.42
C ILE A 35 1.36 -13.81 -4.47
N HIS A 36 2.32 -14.67 -4.84
CA HIS A 36 3.47 -14.97 -4.00
C HIS A 36 4.36 -13.74 -3.77
N ALA A 37 4.58 -12.90 -4.78
CA ALA A 37 5.36 -11.68 -4.63
C ALA A 37 4.73 -10.71 -3.61
N ILE A 38 3.41 -10.52 -3.68
CA ILE A 38 2.68 -9.64 -2.76
C ILE A 38 2.69 -10.20 -1.34
N THR A 39 2.42 -11.49 -1.16
CA THR A 39 2.37 -12.09 0.19
C THR A 39 3.75 -12.25 0.82
N TYR A 40 4.81 -12.40 0.02
CA TYR A 40 6.19 -12.32 0.49
C TYR A 40 6.48 -10.97 1.15
N LEU A 41 6.09 -9.86 0.51
CA LEU A 41 6.29 -8.51 1.04
C LEU A 41 5.51 -8.28 2.33
N ASP A 42 4.28 -8.78 2.44
CA ASP A 42 3.52 -8.70 3.70
C ASP A 42 4.25 -9.43 4.84
N ARG A 43 4.74 -10.64 4.58
CA ARG A 43 5.49 -11.41 5.59
C ARG A 43 6.79 -10.70 5.98
N ALA A 44 7.51 -10.11 5.04
CA ALA A 44 8.71 -9.31 5.30
C ALA A 44 8.39 -8.06 6.14
N MET A 45 7.29 -7.36 5.82
CA MET A 45 6.78 -6.23 6.60
C MET A 45 6.46 -6.65 8.04
N LYS A 46 5.75 -7.77 8.24
CA LYS A 46 5.40 -8.28 9.58
C LYS A 46 6.64 -8.67 10.40
N ARG A 47 7.74 -9.04 9.75
CA ARG A 47 9.04 -9.30 10.40
C ARG A 47 9.87 -8.03 10.65
N GLY A 48 9.39 -6.85 10.23
CA GLY A 48 10.12 -5.59 10.38
C GLY A 48 11.25 -5.42 9.35
N GLU A 49 11.33 -6.25 8.32
CA GLU A 49 12.44 -6.22 7.35
C GLU A 49 12.36 -5.03 6.38
N LEU A 50 11.24 -4.29 6.40
CA LEU A 50 10.93 -3.19 5.47
C LEU A 50 10.87 -1.82 6.16
N ASP A 51 11.35 -1.69 7.40
CA ASP A 51 11.27 -0.44 8.18
C ASP A 51 12.48 0.49 8.00
N TYR A 52 13.41 0.14 7.12
CA TYR A 52 14.61 0.92 6.85
C TYR A 52 14.30 2.27 6.17
N VAL A 53 14.85 3.36 6.71
CA VAL A 53 14.72 4.72 6.18
C VAL A 53 16.11 5.29 5.89
N SER A 54 16.26 5.94 4.73
CA SER A 54 17.47 6.67 4.35
C SER A 54 17.13 8.03 3.72
N ASP A 55 18.14 8.88 3.59
CA ASP A 55 18.09 10.19 2.94
C ASP A 55 18.44 10.14 1.44
N GLY A 56 18.45 8.94 0.84
CA GLY A 56 18.91 8.74 -0.55
C GLY A 56 18.18 9.60 -1.58
N VAL A 57 16.87 9.83 -1.41
CA VAL A 57 16.09 10.74 -2.28
C VAL A 57 16.57 12.18 -2.15
N GLN A 58 16.83 12.64 -0.92
CA GLN A 58 17.31 13.99 -0.66
C GLN A 58 18.72 14.18 -1.22
N ILE A 59 19.60 13.20 -1.06
CA ILE A 59 20.95 13.22 -1.62
C ILE A 59 20.88 13.29 -3.16
N ALA A 60 20.05 12.45 -3.79
CA ALA A 60 20.00 12.35 -5.24
C ALA A 60 19.33 13.56 -5.92
N LEU A 61 18.28 14.12 -5.31
CA LEU A 61 17.42 15.13 -5.95
C LEU A 61 17.55 16.53 -5.32
N GLY A 62 18.26 16.68 -4.21
CA GLY A 62 18.41 17.96 -3.49
C GLY A 62 17.13 18.42 -2.76
N SER A 63 16.11 17.58 -2.70
CA SER A 63 14.82 17.88 -2.06
C SER A 63 14.32 16.69 -1.23
N PRO A 64 13.60 16.91 -0.12
CA PRO A 64 13.06 15.81 0.67
C PRO A 64 12.09 14.95 -0.14
N ALA A 65 12.00 13.67 0.20
CA ALA A 65 11.03 12.76 -0.41
C ALA A 65 9.59 13.25 -0.15
N THR A 66 8.72 13.13 -1.16
CA THR A 66 7.29 13.43 -0.99
C THR A 66 6.67 12.51 0.05
N SER A 67 5.97 13.08 1.03
CA SER A 67 5.30 12.29 2.06
C SER A 67 4.14 11.46 1.49
N PHE A 68 3.89 10.29 2.07
CA PHE A 68 2.72 9.47 1.74
C PHE A 68 1.39 10.22 1.95
N ALA A 69 1.32 11.12 2.93
CA ALA A 69 0.13 11.94 3.16
C ALA A 69 -0.15 12.90 2.00
N ARG A 70 0.89 13.51 1.43
CA ARG A 70 0.76 14.37 0.26
C ARG A 70 0.37 13.55 -0.97
N TYR A 71 1.06 12.44 -1.20
CA TYR A 71 0.74 11.50 -2.27
C TYR A 71 -0.72 11.04 -2.23
N ALA A 72 -1.20 10.60 -1.05
CA ALA A 72 -2.58 10.18 -0.87
C ALA A 72 -3.59 11.28 -1.22
N LEU A 73 -3.30 12.53 -0.84
CA LEU A 73 -4.16 13.68 -1.17
C LEU A 73 -4.22 13.94 -2.67
N ASP A 74 -3.06 13.93 -3.34
CA ASP A 74 -2.95 14.20 -4.79
C ASP A 74 -3.70 13.14 -5.62
N HIS A 75 -3.81 11.90 -5.12
CA HIS A 75 -4.46 10.79 -5.83
C HIS A 75 -5.88 10.46 -5.36
N ALA A 76 -6.33 10.98 -4.22
CA ALA A 76 -7.71 10.78 -3.77
C ALA A 76 -8.76 11.34 -4.75
N THR A 77 -8.37 12.28 -5.62
CA THR A 77 -9.22 12.87 -6.65
C THR A 77 -9.31 12.04 -7.93
N CYS A 78 -8.47 11.02 -8.11
CA CYS A 78 -8.59 10.06 -9.21
C CYS A 78 -9.79 9.14 -8.93
N MET A 79 -10.90 9.40 -9.64
CA MET A 79 -12.22 8.76 -9.45
C MET A 79 -12.29 7.25 -9.79
N THR A 80 -11.20 6.50 -9.74
CA THR A 80 -11.17 5.05 -10.01
C THR A 80 -11.78 4.20 -8.89
N TRP A 81 -12.14 4.80 -7.75
CA TRP A 81 -12.73 4.12 -6.59
C TRP A 81 -14.27 4.18 -6.54
N ARG A 82 -14.94 4.62 -7.62
CA ARG A 82 -16.41 4.49 -7.71
C ARG A 82 -16.76 3.05 -8.05
N GLU A 83 -17.05 2.30 -6.99
CA GLU A 83 -17.92 1.11 -6.91
C GLU A 83 -18.15 0.37 -8.24
N SER A 84 -17.39 -0.71 -8.43
CA SER A 84 -17.84 -1.91 -9.16
C SER A 84 -18.46 -2.89 -8.19
#